data_AF-A0A1G6LT90-F1
#
_entry.id   AF-A0A1G6LT90-F1
#
_cell.length_a   1.000
_cell.length_b   1.000
_cell.length_c   1.000
_cell.angle_alpha   90.00
_cell.angle_beta   90.00
_cell.angle_gamma   90.00
#
_symmetry.space_group_name_H-M   'P 1'
#
loop_
_entity.id
_entity.type
_entity.pdbx_description
1 polymer ?
#
loop_
_entity_poly.entity_id
_entity_poly.type
_entity_poly.pdbx_seq_one_letter_code
_entity_poly.pdbx_strand_id
1 'polypeptide(L)'
;MARTLALPIAVGRDRGLTAHEQDSEAEIAQSVALLADTRPGERAALPDYGLPDPVGSGLDADLLVGVVTEWEERADPADVEVLVAAAVQAAAVHPSAYVDTDSEES
;
A
#
# COMPACT_ATOMS: atom_id res chain seq x y z
N MET A 1 -26.93 4.39 2.13
CA MET A 1 -25.59 4.01 2.62
C MET A 1 -24.67 5.18 2.37
N ALA A 2 -23.76 5.45 3.31
CA ALA A 2 -22.76 6.50 3.14
C ALA A 2 -21.72 6.06 2.09
N ARG A 3 -21.08 7.03 1.44
CA ARG A 3 -20.15 6.80 0.33
C ARG A 3 -18.93 7.69 0.50
N THR A 4 -17.78 7.17 0.09
CA THR A 4 -16.48 7.85 0.13
C THR A 4 -15.99 8.03 -1.30
N LEU A 5 -15.33 9.15 -1.59
CA LEU A 5 -14.80 9.40 -2.94
C LEU A 5 -13.74 8.36 -3.31
N ALA A 6 -13.81 7.85 -4.54
CA ALA A 6 -12.78 6.99 -5.08
C ALA A 6 -11.56 7.83 -5.50
N LEU A 7 -10.37 7.28 -5.33
CA LEU A 7 -9.10 7.91 -5.67
C LEU A 7 -8.36 7.12 -6.77
N PRO A 8 -7.74 7.81 -7.74
CA PRO A 8 -7.75 9.27 -7.93
C PRO A 8 -9.16 9.80 -8.25
N ILE A 9 -9.45 11.05 -7.85
CA ILE A 9 -10.77 11.65 -8.05
C ILE A 9 -11.08 11.69 -9.55
N ALA A 10 -12.14 10.97 -9.95
CA ALA A 10 -12.53 10.85 -11.34
C ALA A 10 -14.04 11.09 -11.52
N VAL A 11 -14.41 11.44 -12.75
CA VAL A 11 -15.82 11.60 -13.16
C VAL A 11 -16.28 10.31 -13.83
N GLY A 12 -17.36 9.73 -13.31
CA GLY A 12 -17.99 8.53 -13.82
C GLY A 12 -18.78 8.75 -15.12
N ARG A 13 -19.25 7.65 -15.71
CA ARG A 13 -20.03 7.67 -16.97
C ARG A 13 -21.37 8.41 -16.85
N ASP A 14 -21.91 8.48 -15.63
CA ASP A 14 -23.11 9.22 -15.26
C ASP A 14 -22.86 10.72 -14.99
N ARG A 15 -21.60 11.18 -15.18
CA ARG A 15 -21.11 12.53 -14.85
C ARG A 15 -21.09 12.85 -13.35
N GLY A 16 -21.27 11.85 -12.48
CA GLY A 16 -21.01 11.96 -11.05
C GLY A 16 -19.54 11.76 -10.71
N LEU A 17 -19.12 12.10 -9.49
CA LEU A 17 -17.82 11.66 -8.98
C LEU A 17 -17.86 10.17 -8.67
N THR A 18 -16.77 9.46 -8.99
CA THR A 18 -16.62 8.06 -8.60
C THR A 18 -16.52 7.94 -7.09
N ALA A 19 -17.23 6.96 -6.52
CA ALA A 19 -17.30 6.75 -5.08
C ALA A 19 -17.48 5.28 -4.74
N HIS A 20 -16.83 4.85 -3.67
CA HIS A 20 -17.02 3.54 -3.06
C HIS A 20 -18.15 3.59 -2.02
N GLU A 21 -18.79 2.45 -1.82
CA GLU A 21 -19.71 2.29 -0.70
C GLU A 21 -18.88 2.19 0.59
N GLN A 22 -19.32 2.88 1.64
CA GLN A 22 -18.64 2.80 2.92
C GLN A 22 -18.66 1.35 3.44
N ASP A 23 -17.54 0.91 4.02
CA ASP A 23 -17.34 -0.45 4.56
C ASP A 23 -17.33 -1.55 3.48
N SER A 24 -17.24 -1.17 2.20
CA SER A 24 -16.96 -2.12 1.14
C SER A 24 -15.48 -2.45 1.07
N GLU A 25 -15.14 -3.65 0.59
CA GLU A 25 -13.76 -4.10 0.37
C GLU A 25 -12.95 -3.08 -0.44
N ALA A 26 -13.54 -2.50 -1.49
CA ALA A 26 -12.88 -1.51 -2.32
C ALA A 26 -12.56 -0.19 -1.58
N GLU A 27 -13.43 0.21 -0.64
CA GLU A 27 -13.21 1.41 0.17
C GLU A 27 -12.10 1.18 1.21
N ILE A 28 -12.11 0.03 1.87
CA ILE A 28 -11.07 -0.38 2.83
C ILE A 28 -9.72 -0.50 2.11
N ALA A 29 -9.67 -1.16 0.95
CA ALA A 29 -8.44 -1.28 0.15
C ALA A 29 -7.87 0.10 -0.24
N GLN A 30 -8.73 1.06 -0.61
CA GLN A 30 -8.30 2.42 -0.88
C GLN A 30 -7.75 3.13 0.37
N SER A 31 -8.38 2.92 1.54
CA SER A 31 -7.92 3.47 2.81
C SER A 31 -6.51 2.97 3.18
N VAL A 32 -6.28 1.66 3.04
CA VAL A 32 -4.95 1.04 3.24
C VAL A 32 -3.93 1.57 2.22
N ALA A 33 -4.31 1.71 0.95
CA ALA A 33 -3.42 2.26 -0.07
C ALA A 33 -3.02 3.71 0.24
N LEU A 34 -3.97 4.54 0.69
CA LEU A 34 -3.70 5.90 1.14
C LEU A 34 -2.74 5.95 2.33
N LEU A 35 -2.91 5.05 3.29
CA LEU A 35 -2.02 4.94 4.45
C LEU A 35 -0.59 4.60 4.01
N ALA A 36 -0.42 3.65 3.10
CA ALA A 36 0.88 3.24 2.58
C ALA A 36 1.59 4.33 1.75
N ASP A 37 0.82 5.15 1.03
CA ASP A 37 1.32 6.26 0.20
C ASP A 37 1.63 7.53 1.00
N THR A 38 1.07 7.67 2.20
CA THR A 38 1.28 8.84 3.07
C THR A 38 2.48 8.62 4.00
N ARG A 39 3.32 9.64 4.17
CA ARG A 39 4.39 9.65 5.19
C ARG A 39 3.93 10.37 6.47
N PRO A 40 4.38 9.92 7.66
CA PRO A 40 4.18 10.67 8.89
C PRO A 40 4.60 12.14 8.74
N GLY A 41 3.76 13.06 9.21
CA GLY A 41 3.93 14.51 9.11
C GLY A 41 3.28 15.15 7.88
N GLU A 42 2.91 14.38 6.84
CA GLU A 42 2.24 14.94 5.66
C GLU A 42 0.79 15.35 5.94
N ARG A 43 0.13 14.68 6.89
CA ARG A 43 -1.20 15.07 7.38
C ARG A 43 -1.08 15.97 8.60
N ALA A 44 -1.25 17.27 8.40
CA ALA A 44 -1.14 18.27 9.47
C ALA A 44 -2.03 17.99 10.70
N ALA A 45 -3.22 17.40 10.50
CA ALA A 45 -4.15 17.08 11.58
C ALA A 45 -3.85 15.73 12.28
N LEU A 46 -3.08 14.87 11.64
CA LEU A 46 -2.73 13.52 12.11
C LEU A 46 -1.25 13.27 11.78
N PRO A 47 -0.31 13.88 12.54
CA PRO A 47 1.11 13.83 12.23
C PRO A 47 1.68 12.41 12.26
N ASP A 48 1.07 11.50 13.01
CA ASP A 48 1.52 10.10 13.12
C ASP A 48 0.90 9.20 12.04
N TYR A 49 -0.01 9.71 11.19
CA TYR A 49 -0.63 8.93 10.12
C TYR A 49 0.34 8.72 8.96
N GLY A 50 0.46 7.47 8.52
CA GLY A 50 1.23 7.09 7.35
C GLY A 50 2.17 5.92 7.64
N LEU A 51 2.87 5.49 6.60
CA LEU A 51 3.90 4.47 6.70
C LEU A 51 5.29 5.13 6.58
N PRO A 52 6.22 4.90 7.54
CA PRO A 52 7.59 5.37 7.42
C PRO A 52 8.28 4.91 6.13
N ASP A 53 9.21 5.71 5.61
CA ASP A 53 9.96 5.37 4.40
C ASP A 53 10.85 4.14 4.64
N PRO A 54 10.64 3.02 3.91
CA PRO A 54 11.46 1.82 4.07
C PRO A 54 12.85 1.93 3.39
N VAL A 55 13.14 3.03 2.68
CA VAL A 55 14.43 3.21 1.99
C VAL A 55 15.59 3.19 3.00
N GLY A 56 16.46 2.19 2.86
CA GLY A 56 17.65 2.01 3.69
C GLY A 56 17.46 1.07 4.90
N SER A 57 16.23 0.88 5.39
CA SER A 57 15.91 -0.08 6.45
C SER A 57 15.36 -1.41 5.93
N GLY A 58 14.81 -1.42 4.72
CA GLY A 58 14.04 -2.54 4.18
C GLY A 58 12.57 -2.47 4.57
N LEU A 59 11.76 -3.37 3.99
CA LEU A 59 10.35 -3.53 4.31
C LEU A 59 10.19 -4.41 5.56
N ASP A 60 9.70 -3.82 6.64
CA ASP A 60 9.39 -4.50 7.89
C ASP A 60 7.91 -4.92 7.90
N ALA A 61 7.68 -6.23 7.92
CA ALA A 61 6.34 -6.80 7.91
C ALA A 61 5.56 -6.50 9.19
N ASP A 62 6.21 -6.53 10.35
CA ASP A 62 5.56 -6.31 11.64
C ASP A 62 5.12 -4.84 11.76
N LEU A 63 5.96 -3.92 11.26
CA LEU A 63 5.61 -2.51 11.18
C LEU A 63 4.41 -2.28 10.26
N LEU A 64 4.40 -2.90 9.07
CA LEU A 64 3.29 -2.77 8.11
C LEU A 64 1.97 -3.27 8.71
N VAL A 65 1.98 -4.46 9.31
CA VAL A 65 0.78 -5.03 9.96
C VAL A 65 0.32 -4.13 11.11
N GLY A 66 1.25 -3.65 11.95
CA GLY A 66 0.93 -2.76 13.07
C GLY A 66 0.28 -1.46 12.61
N VAL A 67 0.85 -0.79 11.61
CA VAL A 67 0.34 0.48 11.08
C VAL A 67 -1.04 0.32 10.44
N VAL A 68 -1.26 -0.74 9.65
CA VAL A 68 -2.57 -1.00 9.05
C VAL A 68 -3.61 -1.31 10.12
N THR A 69 -3.27 -2.13 11.11
CA THR A 69 -4.18 -2.49 12.21
C THR A 69 -4.55 -1.28 13.07
N GLU A 70 -3.62 -0.34 13.28
CA GLU A 70 -3.85 0.89 14.04
C GLU A 70 -4.82 1.84 13.33
N TRP A 71 -4.63 2.04 12.02
CA TRP A 71 -5.35 3.08 11.27
C TRP A 71 -6.57 2.59 10.49
N GLU A 72 -6.68 1.28 10.24
CA GLU A 72 -7.78 0.67 9.50
C GLU A 72 -8.28 -0.59 10.21
N GLU A 73 -8.98 -0.39 11.33
CA GLU A 73 -9.54 -1.46 12.18
C GLU A 73 -10.54 -2.38 11.45
N ARG A 74 -11.05 -1.95 10.29
CA ARG A 74 -12.02 -2.71 9.48
C ARG A 74 -11.35 -3.73 8.57
N ALA A 75 -10.04 -3.63 8.35
CA ALA A 75 -9.30 -4.65 7.62
C ALA A 75 -9.16 -5.90 8.50
N ASP A 76 -9.44 -7.08 7.94
CA ASP A 76 -9.20 -8.34 8.65
C ASP A 76 -7.69 -8.52 8.85
N PRO A 77 -7.20 -8.66 10.10
CA PRO A 77 -5.77 -8.84 10.37
C PRO A 77 -5.14 -10.01 9.59
N ALA A 78 -5.90 -11.09 9.33
CA ALA A 78 -5.40 -12.23 8.56
C ALA A 78 -5.14 -11.86 7.09
N ASP A 79 -6.01 -11.03 6.49
CA ASP A 79 -5.82 -10.56 5.13
C ASP A 79 -4.65 -9.57 5.03
N VAL A 80 -4.46 -8.73 6.05
CA VAL A 80 -3.32 -7.80 6.16
C VAL A 80 -2.00 -8.57 6.21
N GLU A 81 -1.89 -9.60 7.06
CA GLU A 81 -0.68 -10.43 7.15
C GLU A 81 -0.33 -11.09 5.82
N VAL A 82 -1.32 -11.64 5.11
CA VAL A 82 -1.14 -12.27 3.79
C VAL A 82 -0.66 -11.25 2.76
N LEU A 83 -1.29 -10.07 2.72
CA LEU A 83 -0.94 -9.00 1.78
C LEU A 83 0.50 -8.50 2.02
N VAL A 84 0.86 -8.28 3.28
CA VAL A 84 2.21 -7.82 3.67
C VAL A 84 3.27 -8.86 3.30
N ALA A 85 3.02 -10.15 3.59
CA ALA A 85 3.93 -11.22 3.21
C ALA A 85 4.14 -11.27 1.69
N ALA A 86 3.08 -11.11 0.90
CA ALA A 86 3.17 -11.05 -0.55
C ALA A 86 3.97 -9.84 -1.06
N ALA A 87 3.77 -8.67 -0.46
CA ALA A 87 4.50 -7.44 -0.81
C ALA A 87 6.00 -7.54 -0.51
N VAL A 88 6.36 -8.07 0.67
CA VAL A 88 7.75 -8.32 1.07
C VAL A 88 8.42 -9.31 0.12
N GLN A 89 7.73 -10.40 -0.22
CA GLN A 89 8.22 -11.40 -1.18
C GLN A 89 8.46 -10.79 -2.57
N ALA A 90 7.55 -9.94 -3.05
CA ALA A 90 7.68 -9.27 -4.34
C ALA A 90 8.85 -8.27 -4.37
N ALA A 91 9.14 -7.61 -3.26
CA ALA A 91 10.23 -6.65 -3.13
C ALA A 91 11.62 -7.29 -2.98
N ALA A 92 11.70 -8.55 -2.57
CA ALA A 92 12.95 -9.30 -2.42
C ALA A 92 13.62 -9.71 -3.75
N VAL A 93 13.46 -8.91 -4.81
CA VAL A 93 13.92 -9.11 -6.19
C VAL A 93 15.20 -9.95 -6.25
N HIS A 94 15.09 -11.16 -6.82
CA HIS A 94 16.25 -12.01 -7.02
C HIS A 94 17.17 -11.39 -8.08
N PRO A 95 18.51 -11.45 -7.90
CA PRO A 95 19.42 -11.00 -8.93
C PRO A 95 19.13 -11.74 -10.25
N SER A 96 18.93 -10.99 -11.32
CA SER A 96 19.00 -11.57 -12.66
C SER A 96 20.36 -12.22 -12.80
N ALA A 97 20.41 -13.48 -13.24
CA ALA A 97 21.68 -14.12 -13.60
C ALA A 97 22.28 -13.31 -14.75
N TYR A 98 23.15 -12.36 -14.43
CA TYR A 98 23.95 -11.66 -15.42
C TYR A 98 24.93 -12.68 -15.97
N VAL A 99 24.63 -13.21 -17.16
CA VAL A 99 25.58 -14.00 -17.93
C VAL A 99 26.48 -12.98 -18.62
N ASP A 100 27.69 -12.84 -18.11
CA ASP A 100 28.75 -12.08 -18.77
C ASP A 100 29.11 -12.83 -20.07
N THR A 101 28.57 -12.39 -21.20
CA THR A 101 28.78 -13.03 -22.50
C THR A 101 30.06 -12.56 -23.22
N ASP A 102 30.89 -11.73 -22.60
CA ASP A 102 32.07 -11.14 -23.26
C ASP A 102 33.39 -11.88 -22.95
N SER A 103 33.32 -13.15 -22.53
CA SER A 103 34.49 -14.01 -22.33
C SER A 103 34.77 -14.94 -23.52
N GLU A 104 34.82 -14.42 -24.75
CA GLU A 104 35.36 -15.13 -25.92
C GLU A 104 36.14 -14.21 -26.87
N GLU A 105 37.29 -13.69 -26.43
CA GLU A 105 38.40 -13.43 -27.36
C GLU A 105 39.72 -13.86 -26.69
N SER A 106 40.29 -14.97 -27.17
CA SER A 106 41.66 -15.44 -26.90
C SER A 106 42.37 -15.72 -28.21
#